data_AF-A0A8T4XBD0-F1
#
_entry.id   AF-A0A8T4XBD0-F1
#
_cell.length_a   1.000
_cell.length_b   1.000
_cell.length_c   1.000
_cell.angle_alpha   90.00
_cell.angle_beta   90.00
_cell.angle_gamma   90.00
#
_symmetry.space_group_name_H-M   'P 1'
#
loop_
_entity.id
_entity.type
_entity.pdbx_description
1 polymer ?
#
loop_
_entity_poly.entity_id
_entity_poly.type
_entity_poly.pdbx_seq_one_letter_code
_entity_poly.pdbx_strand_id
1 'polypeptide(L)'
;FLSEILTNIFHGIGMGFTALVGSGLLGDIIWGGVVEGIIATINIALPYIIPFYLLLYVLEDSGYLVRIAFLMDALMHKMGLHGKAFIPLMLGYGCNVPACLGCRIMETERERLIAGFVVTLVPCAARSIVILGLVGKHLGIEWALYLYAINLAVVFLLGRVAFKVLPGEPMALIMEMPEYKVPHLKTVIKQTWFRLEEFLRIAFPVIVVSGLAIKIMEIFNLLTPLSGVLSPVTVIWLGLPEITGVLLIFGVLRKELILILLMTLFGSENLHEYLTPLQMFTLSLVVMLYIPCAATIAALVKEFGWKRAAMIAVNEILFAVFIGGLVYRILATLRIL
;
A
#
# COMPACT_ATOMS: atom_id res chain seq x y z
N PHE A 1 21.48 -6.49 3.75
CA PHE A 1 22.14 -7.62 4.43
C PHE A 1 21.30 -8.90 4.47
N LEU A 2 20.25 -9.03 5.30
CA LEU A 2 19.41 -10.25 5.34
C LEU A 2 18.72 -10.54 4.00
N SER A 3 18.18 -9.49 3.36
CA SER A 3 17.61 -9.58 2.01
C SER A 3 18.64 -10.06 0.98
N GLU A 4 19.83 -9.43 0.94
CA GLU A 4 20.90 -9.76 -0.01
C GLU A 4 21.37 -11.21 0.08
N ILE A 5 21.61 -11.72 1.30
CA ILE A 5 22.01 -13.11 1.53
C ILE A 5 20.95 -14.08 1.00
N LEU A 6 19.68 -13.79 1.26
CA LEU A 6 18.58 -14.59 0.73
C LEU A 6 18.51 -14.53 -0.80
N THR A 7 18.62 -13.36 -1.43
CA THR A 7 18.65 -13.23 -2.90
C THR A 7 19.77 -14.05 -3.54
N ASN A 8 20.96 -14.07 -2.94
CA ASN A 8 22.10 -14.84 -3.46
C ASN A 8 21.86 -16.35 -3.39
N ILE A 9 21.27 -16.84 -2.29
CA ILE A 9 20.89 -18.25 -2.14
C ILE A 9 19.84 -18.64 -3.19
N PHE A 10 18.84 -17.77 -3.43
CA PHE A 10 17.78 -18.04 -4.39
C PHE A 10 18.20 -17.93 -5.84
N HIS A 11 19.14 -17.04 -6.19
CA HIS A 11 19.75 -17.02 -7.52
C HIS A 11 20.48 -18.33 -7.84
N GLY A 12 21.12 -18.95 -6.84
CA GLY A 12 21.72 -20.28 -6.97
C GLY A 12 20.69 -21.39 -7.24
N ILE A 13 19.54 -21.34 -6.57
CA ILE A 13 18.43 -22.29 -6.79
C ILE A 13 17.79 -22.08 -8.17
N GLY A 14 17.70 -20.84 -8.64
CA GLY A 14 17.14 -20.52 -9.95
C GLY A 14 17.95 -21.05 -11.12
N MET A 15 19.27 -20.93 -11.07
CA MET A 15 20.14 -21.53 -12.08
C MET A 15 20.01 -23.06 -12.11
N GLY A 16 19.83 -23.69 -10.95
CA GLY A 16 19.60 -25.13 -10.83
C GLY A 16 18.25 -25.58 -11.39
N PHE A 17 17.19 -24.79 -11.20
CA PHE A 17 15.84 -25.13 -11.70
C PHE A 17 15.71 -24.95 -13.21
N THR A 18 16.30 -23.89 -13.78
CA THR A 18 16.33 -23.68 -15.24
C THR A 18 17.13 -24.77 -15.96
N ALA A 19 18.14 -25.35 -15.30
CA ALA A 19 18.91 -26.47 -15.84
C ALA A 19 18.16 -27.82 -15.82
N LEU A 20 17.17 -27.98 -14.94
CA LEU A 20 16.43 -29.24 -14.74
C LEU A 20 15.10 -29.31 -15.50
N VAL A 21 14.40 -28.18 -15.65
CA VAL A 21 13.03 -28.15 -16.22
C VAL A 21 13.01 -27.72 -17.69
N GLY A 22 14.09 -27.11 -18.18
CA GLY A 22 14.19 -26.57 -19.54
C GLY A 22 13.38 -25.27 -19.74
N SER A 23 13.76 -24.47 -20.73
CA SER A 23 13.17 -23.16 -21.09
C SER A 23 11.84 -23.30 -21.85
N GLY A 24 10.95 -24.18 -21.38
CA GLY A 24 9.61 -24.33 -21.93
C GLY A 24 8.64 -23.29 -21.34
N LEU A 25 7.57 -22.97 -22.07
CA LEU A 25 6.52 -22.03 -21.64
C LEU A 25 5.93 -22.36 -20.25
N LEU A 26 5.87 -23.66 -19.89
CA LEU A 26 5.46 -24.14 -18.57
C LEU A 26 6.52 -23.89 -17.49
N GLY A 27 7.80 -23.98 -17.84
CA GLY A 27 8.91 -23.66 -16.93
C GLY A 27 8.92 -22.18 -16.54
N ASP A 28 8.72 -21.29 -17.52
CA ASP A 28 8.66 -19.85 -17.29
C ASP A 28 7.44 -19.41 -16.48
N ILE A 29 6.28 -20.06 -16.67
CA ILE A 29 5.07 -19.76 -15.90
C ILE A 29 5.20 -20.25 -14.45
N ILE A 30 5.74 -21.45 -14.23
CA ILE A 30 5.90 -22.01 -12.87
C ILE A 30 6.98 -21.23 -12.12
N TRP A 31 8.13 -20.98 -12.77
CA TRP A 31 9.24 -20.26 -12.18
C TRP A 31 8.91 -18.78 -11.96
N GLY A 32 8.47 -18.08 -13.01
CA GLY A 32 8.18 -16.65 -12.96
C GLY A 32 6.88 -16.29 -12.23
N GLY A 33 5.91 -17.20 -12.17
CA GLY A 33 4.62 -16.94 -11.53
C GLY A 33 4.61 -17.37 -10.06
N VAL A 34 4.87 -18.66 -9.81
CA VAL A 34 4.70 -19.26 -8.49
C VAL A 34 5.99 -19.14 -7.67
N VAL A 35 7.13 -19.54 -8.23
CA VAL A 35 8.39 -19.58 -7.47
C VAL A 35 8.88 -18.17 -7.16
N GLU A 36 8.89 -17.24 -8.12
CA GLU A 36 9.20 -15.83 -7.88
C GLU A 36 8.25 -15.19 -6.86
N GLY A 37 6.96 -15.54 -6.87
CA GLY A 37 5.98 -15.06 -5.89
C GLY A 37 6.27 -15.54 -4.46
N ILE A 38 6.72 -16.79 -4.30
CA ILE A 38 7.11 -17.36 -3.00
C ILE A 38 8.42 -16.71 -2.51
N ILE A 39 9.42 -16.62 -3.39
CA ILE A 39 10.72 -16.01 -3.10
C ILE A 39 10.53 -14.55 -2.66
N ALA A 40 9.71 -13.80 -3.38
CA ALA A 40 9.35 -12.43 -3.04
C ALA A 40 8.73 -12.30 -1.65
N THR A 41 7.83 -13.20 -1.29
CA THR A 41 7.16 -13.17 0.02
C THR A 41 8.17 -13.40 1.15
N ILE A 42 9.09 -14.35 0.98
CA ILE A 42 10.10 -14.68 1.98
C ILE A 42 11.17 -13.58 2.07
N ASN A 43 11.59 -13.00 0.94
CA ASN A 43 12.72 -12.07 0.89
C ASN A 43 12.34 -10.62 1.16
N ILE A 44 11.14 -10.21 0.76
CA ILE A 44 10.73 -8.81 0.81
C ILE A 44 9.59 -8.63 1.83
N ALA A 45 8.60 -9.50 1.90
CA ALA A 45 7.51 -9.27 2.85
C ALA A 45 7.93 -9.59 4.29
N LEU A 46 8.52 -10.76 4.54
CA LEU A 46 8.84 -11.22 5.90
C LEU A 46 9.82 -10.30 6.66
N PRO A 47 10.97 -9.89 6.08
CA PRO A 47 11.98 -9.11 6.80
C PRO A 47 11.52 -7.70 7.17
N TYR A 48 10.52 -7.16 6.50
CA TYR A 48 9.96 -5.85 6.81
C TYR A 48 8.75 -5.95 7.75
N ILE A 49 7.91 -6.98 7.58
CA ILE A 49 6.69 -7.17 8.38
C ILE A 49 7.03 -7.65 9.80
N ILE A 50 8.03 -8.52 9.98
CA ILE A 50 8.42 -9.03 11.30
C ILE A 50 8.88 -7.90 12.25
N PRO A 51 9.85 -7.04 11.89
CA PRO A 51 10.25 -5.93 12.75
C PRO A 51 9.12 -4.94 13.02
N PHE A 52 8.28 -4.69 12.01
CA PHE A 52 7.13 -3.80 12.15
C PHE A 52 6.15 -4.30 13.22
N TYR A 53 5.71 -5.57 13.14
CA TYR A 53 4.81 -6.12 14.15
C TYR A 53 5.46 -6.27 15.51
N LEU A 54 6.74 -6.64 15.56
CA LEU A 54 7.47 -6.75 16.82
C LEU A 54 7.49 -5.40 17.54
N LEU A 55 7.85 -4.32 16.82
CA LEU A 55 7.86 -2.97 17.39
C LEU A 55 6.44 -2.53 17.79
N LEU A 56 5.45 -2.80 16.95
CA LEU A 56 4.07 -2.45 17.22
C LEU A 56 3.53 -3.15 18.46
N TYR A 57 3.80 -4.44 18.63
CA TYR A 57 3.36 -5.21 19.79
C TYR A 57 4.10 -4.81 21.07
N VAL A 58 5.36 -4.37 20.96
CA VAL A 58 6.05 -3.72 22.10
C VAL A 58 5.33 -2.43 22.50
N LEU A 59 4.89 -1.61 21.54
CA LEU A 59 4.15 -0.38 21.81
C LEU A 59 2.71 -0.64 22.31
N GLU A 60 2.11 -1.75 21.91
CA GLU A 60 0.77 -2.18 22.35
C GLU A 60 0.81 -2.71 23.78
N ASP A 61 1.70 -3.66 24.06
CA ASP A 61 1.83 -4.33 25.38
C ASP A 61 2.38 -3.37 26.46
N SER A 62 3.13 -2.35 26.05
CA SER A 62 3.55 -1.28 26.98
C SER A 62 2.43 -0.28 27.34
N GLY A 63 1.28 -0.34 26.66
CA GLY A 63 0.18 0.60 26.83
C GLY A 63 0.42 1.97 26.15
N TYR A 64 1.51 2.12 25.40
CA TYR A 64 1.85 3.38 24.73
C TYR A 64 0.84 3.74 23.63
N LEU A 65 0.45 2.77 22.81
CA LEU A 65 -0.56 2.96 21.74
C LEU A 65 -1.90 3.47 22.29
N VAL A 66 -2.32 2.97 23.46
CA VAL A 66 -3.59 3.34 24.08
C VAL A 66 -3.58 4.80 24.55
N ARG A 67 -2.42 5.29 25.02
CA ARG A 67 -2.25 6.70 25.39
C ARG A 67 -2.16 7.63 24.19
N ILE A 68 -1.51 7.21 23.11
CA ILE A 68 -1.53 8.01 21.88
C ILE A 68 -2.96 8.09 21.33
N ALA A 69 -3.71 6.99 21.36
CA ALA A 69 -5.12 6.98 20.96
C ALA A 69 -5.96 7.99 21.78
N PHE A 70 -5.71 8.10 23.08
CA PHE A 70 -6.32 9.14 23.93
C PHE A 70 -5.88 10.56 23.54
N LEU A 71 -4.58 10.80 23.31
CA LEU A 71 -4.07 12.12 22.91
C LEU A 71 -4.61 12.55 21.53
N MET A 72 -4.80 11.60 20.63
CA MET A 72 -5.30 11.81 19.26
C MET A 72 -6.83 11.84 19.18
N ASP A 73 -7.53 11.62 20.29
CA ASP A 73 -9.00 11.55 20.31
C ASP A 73 -9.65 12.84 19.80
N ALA A 74 -9.13 14.00 20.21
CA ALA A 74 -9.62 15.30 19.73
C ALA A 74 -9.45 15.50 18.22
N LEU A 75 -8.40 14.92 17.62
CA LEU A 75 -8.17 14.99 16.17
C LEU A 75 -9.10 14.02 15.43
N MET A 76 -9.26 12.80 15.95
CA MET A 76 -10.17 11.80 15.40
C MET A 76 -11.62 12.26 15.46
N HIS A 77 -12.06 12.91 16.54
CA HIS A 77 -13.41 13.46 16.65
C HIS A 77 -13.69 14.52 15.58
N LYS A 78 -12.68 15.31 15.16
CA LYS A 78 -12.85 16.25 14.04
C LYS A 78 -13.05 15.53 12.70
N MET A 79 -12.55 14.30 12.55
CA MET A 79 -12.82 13.43 11.41
C MET A 79 -14.12 12.63 11.58
N GLY A 80 -14.76 12.69 12.75
CA GLY A 80 -15.97 11.92 13.06
C GLY A 80 -15.69 10.47 13.48
N LEU A 81 -14.48 10.20 13.98
CA LEU A 81 -14.00 8.92 14.47
C LEU A 81 -13.63 9.02 15.96
N HIS A 82 -13.62 7.88 16.65
CA HIS A 82 -13.08 7.80 18.02
C HIS A 82 -11.54 7.69 18.00
N GLY A 83 -10.86 8.14 19.05
CA GLY A 83 -9.43 7.92 19.30
C GLY A 83 -8.94 6.48 19.10
N LYS A 84 -9.78 5.45 19.34
CA LYS A 84 -9.48 4.04 19.04
C LYS A 84 -9.12 3.81 17.55
N ALA A 85 -9.64 4.62 16.63
CA ALA A 85 -9.37 4.55 15.19
C ALA A 85 -7.95 4.97 14.82
N PHE A 86 -7.23 5.64 15.73
CA PHE A 86 -5.83 5.97 15.52
C PHE A 86 -4.93 4.73 15.45
N ILE A 87 -5.29 3.65 16.19
CA ILE A 87 -4.53 2.39 16.20
C ILE A 87 -4.47 1.75 14.79
N PRO A 88 -5.61 1.50 14.10
CA PRO A 88 -5.56 0.99 12.73
C PRO A 88 -4.95 1.99 11.74
N LEU A 89 -5.11 3.31 11.94
CA LEU A 89 -4.48 4.32 11.09
C LEU A 89 -2.95 4.26 11.15
N MET A 90 -2.39 4.11 12.35
CA MET A 90 -0.96 3.89 12.56
C MET A 90 -0.48 2.55 11.98
N LEU A 91 -1.28 1.48 12.12
CA LEU A 91 -1.01 0.19 11.49
C LEU A 91 -0.90 0.30 9.95
N GLY A 92 -1.70 1.18 9.34
CA GLY A 92 -1.73 1.42 7.89
C GLY A 92 -0.39 1.87 7.32
N TYR A 93 0.38 2.68 8.06
CA TYR A 93 1.72 3.11 7.64
C TYR A 93 2.70 1.94 7.45
N GLY A 94 2.49 0.82 8.14
CA GLY A 94 3.20 -0.43 7.85
C GLY A 94 2.57 -1.17 6.68
N CYS A 95 1.37 -1.70 6.91
CA CYS A 95 0.62 -2.47 5.91
C CYS A 95 -0.89 -2.26 6.08
N ASN A 96 -1.58 -1.96 4.99
CA ASN A 96 -3.02 -1.73 5.03
C ASN A 96 -3.83 -3.02 5.32
N VAL A 97 -3.26 -4.22 5.12
CA VAL A 97 -3.94 -5.51 5.37
C VAL A 97 -4.31 -5.70 6.85
N PRO A 98 -3.35 -5.71 7.80
CA PRO A 98 -3.68 -5.80 9.23
C PRO A 98 -4.42 -4.58 9.74
N ALA A 99 -4.19 -3.41 9.14
CA ALA A 99 -4.88 -2.18 9.51
C ALA A 99 -6.39 -2.27 9.23
N CYS A 100 -6.77 -2.80 8.06
CA CYS A 100 -8.17 -3.05 7.71
C CYS A 100 -8.80 -4.08 8.67
N LEU A 101 -8.13 -5.20 8.93
CA LEU A 101 -8.61 -6.21 9.89
C LEU A 101 -8.64 -5.68 11.33
N GLY A 102 -7.79 -4.70 11.65
CA GLY A 102 -7.75 -4.01 12.94
C GLY A 102 -8.92 -3.06 13.15
N CYS A 103 -9.62 -2.64 12.09
CA CYS A 103 -10.79 -1.77 12.19
C CYS A 103 -11.94 -2.41 12.99
N ARG A 104 -11.95 -3.75 13.15
CA ARG A 104 -12.91 -4.49 13.99
C ARG A 104 -12.99 -4.02 15.45
N ILE A 105 -11.99 -3.27 15.93
CA ILE A 105 -12.00 -2.64 17.26
C ILE A 105 -13.06 -1.53 17.37
N MET A 106 -13.61 -1.05 16.26
CA MET A 106 -14.74 -0.11 16.22
C MET A 106 -16.06 -0.83 16.57
N GLU A 107 -16.86 -0.19 17.41
CA GLU A 107 -18.11 -0.74 17.94
C GLU A 107 -19.25 -0.63 16.94
N THR A 108 -19.34 0.49 16.22
CA THR A 108 -20.34 0.69 15.17
C THR A 108 -19.84 0.25 13.79
N GLU A 109 -20.74 -0.29 12.96
CA GLU A 109 -20.42 -0.57 11.55
C GLU A 109 -20.02 0.70 10.78
N ARG A 110 -20.63 1.84 11.13
CA ARG A 110 -20.35 3.13 10.50
C ARG A 110 -18.91 3.57 10.73
N GLU A 111 -18.46 3.61 11.98
CA GLU A 111 -17.08 3.96 12.32
C GLU A 111 -16.11 2.94 11.74
N ARG A 112 -16.47 1.65 11.75
CA ARG A 112 -15.65 0.60 11.12
C ARG A 112 -15.42 0.87 9.65
N LEU A 113 -16.47 1.23 8.90
CA LEU A 113 -16.39 1.51 7.47
C LEU A 113 -15.57 2.78 7.19
N ILE A 114 -15.81 3.86 7.95
CA ILE A 114 -15.02 5.10 7.84
C ILE A 114 -13.54 4.81 8.15
N ALA A 115 -13.24 4.09 9.23
CA ALA A 115 -11.88 3.71 9.58
C ALA A 115 -11.22 2.87 8.49
N GLY A 116 -11.93 1.89 7.92
CA GLY A 116 -11.44 1.06 6.82
C GLY A 116 -11.08 1.88 5.58
N PHE A 117 -11.92 2.86 5.22
CA PHE A 117 -11.68 3.78 4.10
C PHE A 117 -10.53 4.77 4.36
N VAL A 118 -10.42 5.30 5.58
CA VAL A 118 -9.34 6.23 5.94
C VAL A 118 -7.99 5.50 5.98
N VAL A 119 -7.96 4.25 6.46
CA VAL A 119 -6.77 3.40 6.50
C VAL A 119 -6.21 3.11 5.10
N THR A 120 -7.06 2.91 4.09
CA THR A 120 -6.60 2.57 2.74
C THR A 120 -5.93 3.74 2.00
N LEU A 121 -6.24 4.97 2.44
CA LEU A 121 -5.61 6.23 2.01
C LEU A 121 -4.26 6.49 2.69
N VAL A 122 -3.92 5.78 3.77
CA VAL A 122 -2.61 5.92 4.41
C VAL A 122 -1.53 5.26 3.54
N PRO A 123 -0.38 5.93 3.33
CA PRO A 123 0.74 5.34 2.61
C PRO A 123 1.36 4.21 3.44
N CYS A 124 1.18 2.98 2.99
CA CYS A 124 1.88 1.84 3.55
C CYS A 124 3.39 1.88 3.22
N ALA A 125 4.18 1.05 3.89
CA ALA A 125 5.63 1.02 3.73
C ALA A 125 6.09 0.92 2.27
N ALA A 126 5.39 0.14 1.44
CA ALA A 126 5.67 0.04 0.01
C ALA A 126 5.48 1.37 -0.75
N ARG A 127 4.41 2.12 -0.45
CA ARG A 127 4.18 3.45 -1.06
C ARG A 127 5.23 4.45 -0.57
N SER A 128 5.62 4.37 0.69
CA SER A 128 6.68 5.22 1.25
C SER A 128 8.03 5.00 0.57
N ILE A 129 8.37 3.75 0.21
CA ILE A 129 9.57 3.43 -0.57
C ILE A 129 9.50 4.07 -1.96
N VAL A 130 8.35 4.01 -2.64
CA VAL A 130 8.18 4.65 -3.96
C VAL A 130 8.32 6.16 -3.86
N ILE A 131 7.69 6.79 -2.87
CA ILE A 131 7.77 8.26 -2.68
C ILE A 131 9.20 8.70 -2.38
N LEU A 132 9.90 8.04 -1.46
CA LEU A 132 11.28 8.38 -1.12
C LEU A 132 12.26 8.03 -2.24
N GLY A 133 12.03 6.92 -2.94
CA GLY A 133 12.88 6.46 -4.04
C GLY A 133 12.72 7.28 -5.32
N LEU A 134 11.50 7.72 -5.63
CA LEU A 134 11.21 8.52 -6.83
C LEU A 134 11.38 10.01 -6.53
N VAL A 135 10.62 10.57 -5.59
CA VAL A 135 10.64 12.01 -5.30
C VAL A 135 11.78 12.38 -4.35
N GLY A 136 11.98 11.61 -3.27
CA GLY A 136 13.03 11.91 -2.29
C GLY A 136 14.44 11.91 -2.90
N LYS A 137 14.77 10.92 -3.74
CA LYS A 137 16.07 10.80 -4.41
C LYS A 137 16.27 11.81 -5.54
N HIS A 138 15.24 12.07 -6.37
CA HIS A 138 15.40 12.82 -7.62
C HIS A 138 14.98 14.30 -7.50
N LEU A 139 13.96 14.62 -6.71
CA LEU A 139 13.47 16.00 -6.51
C LEU A 139 13.97 16.60 -5.19
N GLY A 140 14.31 15.75 -4.22
CA GLY A 140 14.74 16.14 -2.88
C GLY A 140 13.69 15.84 -1.81
N ILE A 141 14.16 15.81 -0.56
CA ILE A 141 13.33 15.37 0.58
C ILE A 141 12.19 16.34 0.92
N GLU A 142 12.34 17.63 0.57
CA GLU A 142 11.32 18.66 0.78
C GLU A 142 10.02 18.34 0.02
N TRP A 143 10.14 17.93 -1.23
CA TRP A 143 9.00 17.55 -2.06
C TRP A 143 8.32 16.26 -1.56
N ALA A 144 9.10 15.33 -1.01
CA ALA A 144 8.54 14.14 -0.37
C ALA A 144 7.73 14.52 0.89
N LEU A 145 8.23 15.44 1.72
CA LEU A 145 7.49 15.96 2.88
C LEU A 145 6.21 16.68 2.46
N TYR A 146 6.24 17.44 1.36
CA TYR A 146 5.06 18.10 0.82
C TYR A 146 3.99 17.08 0.37
N LEU A 147 4.38 15.96 -0.25
CA LEU A 147 3.46 14.86 -0.57
C LEU A 147 2.82 14.26 0.69
N TYR A 148 3.60 14.02 1.75
CA TYR A 148 3.05 13.52 3.01
C TYR A 148 2.08 14.52 3.65
N ALA A 149 2.38 15.81 3.58
CA ALA A 149 1.49 16.87 4.08
C ALA A 149 0.17 16.92 3.28
N ILE A 150 0.24 16.86 1.94
CA ILE A 150 -0.94 16.77 1.08
C ILE A 150 -1.76 15.53 1.44
N ASN A 151 -1.12 14.38 1.61
CA ASN A 151 -1.82 13.16 1.94
C ASN A 151 -2.51 13.23 3.29
N LEU A 152 -1.85 13.77 4.33
CA LEU A 152 -2.48 13.94 5.63
C LEU A 152 -3.71 14.85 5.55
N ALA A 153 -3.63 15.93 4.76
CA ALA A 153 -4.76 16.81 4.50
C ALA A 153 -5.89 16.10 3.76
N VAL A 154 -5.57 15.29 2.74
CA VAL A 154 -6.52 14.47 1.98
C VAL A 154 -7.21 13.44 2.87
N VAL A 155 -6.46 12.70 3.68
CA VAL A 155 -6.98 11.71 4.64
C VAL A 155 -7.94 12.37 5.62
N PHE A 156 -7.58 13.53 6.16
CA PHE A 156 -8.44 14.28 7.07
C PHE A 156 -9.73 14.77 6.39
N LEU A 157 -9.60 15.34 5.18
CA LEU A 157 -10.74 15.84 4.41
C LEU A 157 -11.70 14.71 4.03
N LEU A 158 -11.17 13.61 3.50
CA LEU A 158 -11.96 12.46 3.08
C LEU A 158 -12.59 11.73 4.26
N GLY A 159 -11.89 11.60 5.39
CA GLY A 159 -12.49 11.07 6.61
C GLY A 159 -13.69 11.91 7.06
N ARG A 160 -13.56 13.24 7.03
CA ARG A 160 -14.66 14.16 7.38
C ARG A 160 -15.82 14.13 6.37
N VAL A 161 -15.53 14.00 5.08
CA VAL A 161 -16.56 13.81 4.04
C VAL A 161 -17.29 12.48 4.25
N ALA A 162 -16.56 11.40 4.48
CA ALA A 162 -17.14 10.08 4.76
C ALA A 162 -18.05 10.14 6.00
N PHE A 163 -17.63 10.82 7.07
CA PHE A 163 -18.47 11.05 8.24
C PHE A 163 -19.78 11.79 7.90
N LYS A 164 -19.73 12.81 7.04
CA LYS A 164 -20.94 13.57 6.66
C LYS A 164 -21.89 12.77 5.76
N VAL A 165 -21.36 11.89 4.92
CA VAL A 165 -22.15 11.10 3.95
C VAL A 165 -22.80 9.88 4.60
N LEU A 166 -22.12 9.22 5.53
CA LEU A 166 -22.66 8.03 6.20
C LEU A 166 -23.62 8.41 7.34
N PRO A 167 -24.84 7.86 7.40
CA PRO A 167 -25.80 8.14 8.46
C PRO A 167 -25.43 7.47 9.80
N GLY A 168 -25.61 8.17 10.92
CA GLY A 168 -25.45 7.67 12.29
C GLY A 168 -24.99 8.75 13.26
N GLU A 169 -24.92 8.44 14.54
CA GLU A 169 -24.36 9.33 15.59
C GLU A 169 -23.02 8.76 16.08
N PRO A 170 -22.01 9.61 16.36
CA PRO A 170 -20.78 9.15 17.00
C PRO A 170 -21.11 8.70 18.43
N MET A 171 -20.65 7.51 18.82
CA MET A 171 -20.81 7.06 20.21
C MET A 171 -19.71 7.65 21.09
N ALA A 172 -20.10 8.37 22.13
CA ALA A 172 -19.19 8.79 23.19
C ALA A 172 -18.86 7.57 24.05
N LEU A 173 -17.67 7.01 23.90
CA LEU A 173 -17.19 5.93 24.75
C LEU A 173 -16.12 6.44 25.70
N ILE A 174 -16.24 6.05 26.98
CA ILE A 174 -15.22 6.33 27.99
C ILE A 174 -14.10 5.30 27.78
N MET A 175 -12.95 5.77 27.30
CA MET A 175 -11.77 4.92 27.13
C MET A 175 -11.02 4.82 28.46
N GLU A 176 -11.06 3.64 29.10
CA GLU A 176 -10.25 3.38 30.29
C GLU A 176 -8.76 3.42 29.93
N MET A 177 -8.01 4.28 30.62
CA MET A 177 -6.58 4.49 30.36
C MET A 177 -5.76 3.43 31.10
N PRO A 178 -5.01 2.55 30.40
CA PRO A 178 -4.17 1.56 31.05
C PRO A 178 -2.90 2.18 31.62
N GLU A 179 -2.43 1.62 32.73
CA GLU A 179 -1.12 1.92 33.31
C GLU A 179 0.01 1.48 32.37
N TYR A 180 1.17 2.16 32.45
CA TYR A 180 2.35 1.71 31.72
C TYR A 180 2.82 0.38 32.28
N LYS A 181 3.05 -0.58 31.39
CA LYS A 181 3.54 -1.91 31.74
C LYS A 181 4.84 -2.17 31.00
N VAL A 182 5.72 -2.96 31.60
CA VAL A 182 6.91 -3.45 30.90
C VAL A 182 6.46 -4.57 29.97
N PRO A 183 6.73 -4.48 28.65
CA PRO A 183 6.23 -5.45 27.69
C PRO A 183 6.85 -6.83 27.96
N HIS A 184 6.01 -7.86 27.99
CA HIS A 184 6.47 -9.23 28.18
C HIS A 184 6.90 -9.81 26.84
N LEU A 185 8.21 -10.03 26.66
CA LEU A 185 8.80 -10.57 25.42
C LEU A 185 8.09 -11.83 24.89
N LYS A 186 7.66 -12.73 25.78
CA LYS A 186 6.91 -13.95 25.39
C LYS A 186 5.56 -13.61 24.73
N THR A 187 4.84 -12.62 25.26
CA THR A 187 3.56 -12.16 24.73
C THR A 187 3.76 -11.49 23.38
N VAL A 188 4.74 -10.59 23.30
CA VAL A 188 5.09 -9.87 22.06
C VAL A 188 5.43 -10.83 20.94
N ILE A 189 6.32 -11.82 21.18
CA ILE A 189 6.72 -12.80 20.15
C ILE A 189 5.53 -13.66 19.73
N LYS A 190 4.71 -14.13 20.68
CA LYS A 190 3.55 -14.97 20.39
C LYS A 190 2.49 -14.21 19.57
N GLN A 191 2.20 -12.96 19.92
CA GLN A 191 1.28 -12.10 19.17
C GLN A 191 1.80 -11.76 17.78
N THR A 192 3.11 -11.45 17.67
CA THR A 192 3.78 -11.23 16.39
C THR A 192 3.64 -12.45 15.49
N TRP A 193 3.86 -13.67 16.02
CA TRP A 193 3.71 -14.91 15.27
C TRP A 193 2.27 -15.13 14.78
N PHE A 194 1.27 -14.97 15.65
CA PHE A 194 -0.13 -15.13 15.26
C PHE A 194 -0.56 -14.17 14.15
N ARG A 195 -0.11 -12.91 14.20
CA ARG A 195 -0.40 -11.95 13.13
C ARG A 195 0.36 -12.24 11.85
N LEU A 196 1.60 -12.66 11.95
CA LEU A 196 2.37 -13.05 10.78
C LEU A 196 1.72 -14.25 10.08
N GLU A 197 1.24 -15.23 10.83
CA GLU A 197 0.52 -16.40 10.30
C GLU A 197 -0.81 -15.99 9.64
N GLU A 198 -1.59 -15.12 10.26
CA GLU A 198 -2.83 -14.60 9.68
C GLU A 198 -2.55 -13.82 8.38
N PHE A 199 -1.51 -12.97 8.38
CA PHE A 199 -1.06 -12.27 7.18
C PHE A 199 -0.66 -13.25 6.08
N LEU A 200 0.15 -14.27 6.38
CA LEU A 200 0.58 -15.26 5.40
C LEU A 200 -0.60 -16.03 4.81
N ARG A 201 -1.56 -16.48 5.64
CA ARG A 201 -2.74 -17.21 5.15
C ARG A 201 -3.61 -16.38 4.19
N ILE A 202 -3.67 -15.06 4.35
CA ILE A 202 -4.48 -14.18 3.50
C ILE A 202 -3.68 -13.66 2.30
N ALA A 203 -2.46 -13.18 2.50
CA ALA A 203 -1.67 -12.50 1.47
C ALA A 203 -0.97 -13.49 0.54
N PHE A 204 -0.44 -14.61 1.04
CA PHE A 204 0.29 -15.58 0.23
C PHE A 204 -0.49 -16.10 -0.99
N PRO A 205 -1.75 -16.59 -0.88
CA PRO A 205 -2.48 -17.07 -2.05
C PRO A 205 -2.76 -15.95 -3.05
N VAL A 206 -3.05 -14.73 -2.58
CA VAL A 206 -3.29 -13.57 -3.45
C VAL A 206 -2.01 -13.20 -4.20
N ILE A 207 -0.85 -13.20 -3.53
CA ILE A 207 0.45 -12.89 -4.15
C ILE A 207 0.77 -13.91 -5.25
N VAL A 208 0.64 -15.20 -4.98
CA VAL A 208 0.92 -16.27 -5.96
C VAL A 208 -0.01 -16.17 -7.17
N VAL A 209 -1.32 -16.00 -6.95
CA VAL A 209 -2.29 -15.84 -8.05
C VAL A 209 -2.00 -14.58 -8.87
N SER A 210 -1.63 -13.48 -8.21
CA SER A 210 -1.29 -12.24 -8.90
C SER A 210 -0.01 -12.34 -9.74
N GLY A 211 1.03 -13.03 -9.25
CA GLY A 211 2.26 -13.29 -9.99
C GLY A 211 2.02 -14.16 -11.23
N LEU A 212 1.21 -15.19 -11.08
CA LEU A 212 0.79 -16.03 -12.20
C LEU A 212 0.01 -15.23 -13.26
N ALA A 213 -0.96 -14.41 -12.82
CA ALA A 213 -1.76 -13.58 -13.71
C ALA A 213 -0.89 -12.58 -14.51
N ILE A 214 0.09 -11.98 -13.84
CA ILE A 214 1.08 -11.09 -14.47
C ILE A 214 1.85 -11.81 -15.58
N LYS A 215 2.44 -12.98 -15.27
CA LYS A 215 3.28 -13.70 -16.23
C LYS A 215 2.48 -14.17 -17.44
N ILE A 216 1.23 -14.57 -17.23
CA ILE A 216 0.31 -14.87 -18.32
C ILE A 216 0.08 -13.62 -19.18
N MET A 217 -0.24 -12.47 -18.57
CA MET A 217 -0.45 -11.21 -19.32
C MET A 217 0.79 -10.77 -20.10
N GLU A 218 1.99 -11.02 -19.56
CA GLU A 218 3.29 -10.77 -20.21
C GLU A 218 3.47 -11.65 -21.46
N ILE A 219 3.26 -12.97 -21.34
CA ILE A 219 3.40 -13.92 -22.46
C ILE A 219 2.43 -13.61 -23.60
N PHE A 220 1.18 -13.23 -23.28
CA PHE A 220 0.18 -12.90 -24.28
C PHE A 220 0.31 -11.48 -24.87
N ASN A 221 1.34 -10.70 -24.49
CA ASN A 221 1.50 -9.29 -24.87
C ASN A 221 0.25 -8.43 -24.62
N LEU A 222 -0.56 -8.78 -23.62
CA LEU A 222 -1.81 -8.08 -23.33
C LEU A 222 -1.59 -6.71 -22.67
N LEU A 223 -0.34 -6.40 -22.30
CA LEU A 223 0.04 -5.17 -21.60
C LEU A 223 0.04 -3.93 -22.50
N THR A 224 0.39 -4.08 -23.78
CA THR A 224 0.39 -2.98 -24.75
C THR A 224 -1.04 -2.54 -25.14
N PRO A 225 -2.02 -3.41 -25.42
CA PRO A 225 -3.39 -2.95 -25.65
C PRO A 225 -4.05 -2.40 -24.37
N LEU A 226 -3.71 -2.95 -23.19
CA LEU A 226 -4.30 -2.50 -21.93
C LEU A 226 -3.78 -1.12 -21.50
N SER A 227 -2.51 -0.81 -21.75
CA SER A 227 -1.96 0.54 -21.58
C SER A 227 -2.56 1.53 -22.58
N GLY A 228 -2.83 1.10 -23.82
CA GLY A 228 -3.57 1.90 -24.80
C GLY A 228 -4.99 2.25 -24.37
N VAL A 229 -5.71 1.34 -23.71
CA VAL A 229 -7.04 1.62 -23.14
C VAL A 229 -6.98 2.61 -21.97
N LEU A 230 -5.88 2.59 -21.19
CA LEU A 230 -5.64 3.53 -20.09
C LEU A 230 -5.02 4.85 -20.55
N SER A 231 -4.52 4.94 -21.78
CA SER A 231 -3.90 6.14 -22.37
C SER A 231 -4.72 7.43 -22.21
N PRO A 232 -6.06 7.48 -22.35
CA PRO A 232 -6.80 8.73 -22.13
C PRO A 232 -6.76 9.18 -20.66
N VAL A 233 -6.60 8.26 -19.71
CA VAL A 233 -6.46 8.61 -18.30
C VAL A 233 -5.02 8.99 -18.00
N THR A 234 -4.05 8.18 -18.41
CA THR A 234 -2.64 8.38 -18.05
C THR A 234 -1.99 9.54 -18.81
N VAL A 235 -2.22 9.64 -20.11
CA VAL A 235 -1.57 10.65 -20.97
C VAL A 235 -2.37 11.95 -20.99
N ILE A 236 -3.69 11.90 -21.20
CA ILE A 236 -4.50 13.13 -21.38
C ILE A 236 -4.86 13.77 -20.03
N TRP A 237 -5.17 12.96 -19.01
CA TRP A 237 -5.59 13.49 -17.71
C TRP A 237 -4.42 13.69 -16.74
N LEU A 238 -3.54 12.69 -16.60
CA LEU A 238 -2.41 12.75 -15.68
C LEU A 238 -1.12 13.33 -16.31
N GLY A 239 -1.04 13.47 -17.64
CA GLY A 239 0.15 13.99 -18.32
C GLY A 239 1.39 13.10 -18.21
N LEU A 240 1.20 11.80 -17.94
CA LEU A 240 2.25 10.79 -17.81
C LEU A 240 2.50 10.09 -19.15
N PRO A 241 3.70 9.54 -19.39
CA PRO A 241 3.95 8.65 -20.52
C PRO A 241 2.97 7.45 -20.54
N GLU A 242 2.63 6.94 -21.73
CA GLU A 242 1.69 5.81 -21.87
C GLU A 242 2.19 4.55 -21.15
N ILE A 243 3.52 4.36 -21.16
CA ILE A 243 4.24 3.25 -20.52
C ILE A 243 3.96 3.19 -19.01
N THR A 244 3.76 4.34 -18.36
CA THR A 244 3.44 4.45 -16.93
C THR A 244 2.07 3.86 -16.56
N GLY A 245 1.17 3.68 -17.53
CA GLY A 245 -0.13 3.02 -17.31
C GLY A 245 0.01 1.56 -16.91
N VAL A 246 1.07 0.90 -17.39
CA VAL A 246 1.43 -0.46 -16.98
C VAL A 246 1.70 -0.51 -15.48
N LEU A 247 2.43 0.46 -14.94
CA LEU A 247 2.76 0.54 -13.50
C LEU A 247 1.53 0.65 -12.60
N LEU A 248 0.47 1.33 -13.04
CA LEU A 248 -0.76 1.44 -12.26
C LEU A 248 -1.49 0.11 -12.16
N ILE A 249 -1.51 -0.68 -13.24
CA ILE A 249 -2.11 -2.02 -13.23
C ILE A 249 -1.29 -2.96 -12.35
N PHE A 250 0.03 -2.99 -12.55
CA PHE A 250 0.94 -3.80 -11.74
C PHE A 250 0.93 -3.39 -10.27
N GLY A 251 0.80 -2.09 -10.01
CA GLY A 251 0.72 -1.54 -8.66
C GLY A 251 -0.47 -2.06 -7.87
N VAL A 252 -1.58 -2.45 -8.51
CA VAL A 252 -2.69 -3.11 -7.82
C VAL A 252 -2.26 -4.45 -7.25
N LEU A 253 -1.42 -5.18 -7.98
CA LEU A 253 -0.98 -6.51 -7.60
C LEU A 253 0.17 -6.42 -6.60
N ARG A 254 1.14 -5.53 -6.85
CA ARG A 254 2.39 -5.46 -6.10
C ARG A 254 3.02 -4.06 -6.12
N LYS A 255 2.75 -3.26 -5.07
CA LYS A 255 3.13 -1.84 -5.02
C LYS A 255 4.65 -1.61 -4.87
N GLU A 256 5.35 -2.51 -4.18
CA GLU A 256 6.79 -2.40 -3.95
C GLU A 256 7.61 -2.58 -5.23
N LEU A 257 7.05 -3.22 -6.25
CA LEU A 257 7.72 -3.41 -7.55
C LEU A 257 7.57 -2.21 -8.48
N ILE A 258 6.74 -1.22 -8.15
CA ILE A 258 6.52 -0.07 -9.04
C ILE A 258 7.83 0.63 -9.38
N LEU A 259 8.69 0.87 -8.39
CA LEU A 259 9.99 1.53 -8.59
C LEU A 259 10.93 0.67 -9.44
N ILE A 260 10.99 -0.64 -9.17
CA ILE A 260 11.86 -1.58 -9.91
C ILE A 260 11.38 -1.70 -11.36
N LEU A 261 10.07 -1.86 -11.56
CA LEU A 261 9.46 -1.97 -12.88
C LEU A 261 9.63 -0.67 -13.68
N LEU A 262 9.55 0.49 -13.02
CA LEU A 262 9.84 1.78 -13.65
C LEU A 262 11.28 1.81 -14.18
N MET A 263 12.26 1.42 -13.36
CA MET A 263 13.68 1.37 -13.75
C MET A 263 13.94 0.34 -14.86
N THR A 264 13.31 -0.84 -14.81
CA THR A 264 13.49 -1.87 -15.85
C THR A 264 12.82 -1.48 -17.17
N LEU A 265 11.66 -0.80 -17.13
CA LEU A 265 10.97 -0.34 -18.34
C LEU A 265 11.71 0.80 -19.04
N PHE A 266 12.32 1.72 -18.30
CA PHE A 266 13.15 2.80 -18.87
C PHE A 266 14.60 2.37 -19.14
N GLY A 267 15.02 1.20 -18.64
CA GLY A 267 16.37 0.67 -18.82
C GLY A 267 17.47 1.54 -18.19
N SER A 268 17.11 2.46 -17.29
CA SER A 268 18.02 3.45 -16.70
C SER A 268 17.69 3.70 -15.24
N GLU A 269 18.73 3.82 -14.42
CA GLU A 269 18.60 4.31 -13.04
C GLU A 269 18.37 5.83 -12.97
N ASN A 270 18.72 6.55 -14.05
CA ASN A 270 18.56 8.00 -14.16
C ASN A 270 17.19 8.33 -14.76
N LEU A 271 16.19 8.39 -13.89
CA LEU A 271 14.79 8.64 -14.28
C LEU A 271 14.55 10.05 -14.84
N HIS A 272 15.49 10.98 -14.63
CA HIS A 272 15.41 12.36 -15.15
C HIS A 272 15.44 12.45 -16.68
N GLU A 273 15.98 11.45 -17.37
CA GLU A 273 16.04 11.44 -18.84
C GLU A 273 14.68 11.14 -19.47
N TYR A 274 13.80 10.46 -18.73
CA TYR A 274 12.53 9.94 -19.24
C TYR A 274 11.29 10.54 -18.59
N LEU A 275 11.44 11.07 -17.37
CA LEU A 275 10.35 11.67 -16.60
C LEU A 275 10.73 13.09 -16.18
N THR A 276 9.80 14.01 -16.42
CA THR A 276 9.91 15.36 -15.86
C THR A 276 9.70 15.32 -14.34
N PRO A 277 10.28 16.27 -13.57
CA PRO A 277 10.07 16.35 -12.13
C PRO A 277 8.58 16.41 -11.75
N LEU A 278 7.79 17.15 -12.53
CA LEU A 278 6.35 17.23 -12.36
C LEU A 278 5.66 15.86 -12.54
N GLN A 279 6.06 15.07 -13.53
CA GLN A 279 5.54 13.70 -13.72
C GLN A 279 5.92 12.75 -12.60
N MET A 280 7.14 12.85 -12.05
CA MET A 280 7.55 12.04 -10.89
C MET A 280 6.71 12.34 -9.65
N PHE A 281 6.41 13.63 -9.44
CA PHE A 281 5.55 14.08 -8.35
C PHE A 281 4.12 13.59 -8.52
N THR A 282 3.51 13.75 -9.69
CA THR A 282 2.12 13.35 -9.94
C THR A 282 1.97 11.83 -9.93
N LEU A 283 2.94 11.09 -10.48
CA LEU A 283 2.98 9.63 -10.37
C LEU A 283 3.02 9.18 -8.90
N SER A 284 3.88 9.79 -8.09
CA SER A 284 3.99 9.43 -6.66
C SER A 284 2.72 9.75 -5.90
N LEU A 285 2.10 10.91 -6.13
CA LEU A 285 0.82 11.28 -5.54
C LEU A 285 -0.29 10.30 -5.91
N VAL A 286 -0.33 9.89 -7.18
CA VAL A 286 -1.33 8.93 -7.66
C VAL A 286 -1.06 7.58 -7.03
N VAL A 287 0.16 7.04 -7.07
CA VAL A 287 0.51 5.76 -6.41
C VAL A 287 0.17 5.78 -4.92
N MET A 288 0.32 6.94 -4.28
CA MET A 288 0.00 7.19 -2.88
C MET A 288 -1.50 7.10 -2.57
N LEU A 289 -2.36 7.66 -3.41
CA LEU A 289 -3.83 7.68 -3.23
C LEU A 289 -4.57 6.53 -3.94
N TYR A 290 -3.89 5.90 -4.89
CA TYR A 290 -4.45 4.88 -5.78
C TYR A 290 -4.77 3.58 -5.04
N ILE A 291 -5.60 2.76 -5.69
CA ILE A 291 -6.28 1.59 -5.14
C ILE A 291 -5.39 0.73 -4.20
N PRO A 292 -5.96 0.20 -3.10
CA PRO A 292 -5.34 -0.81 -2.27
C PRO A 292 -4.75 -1.96 -3.11
N CYS A 293 -3.64 -2.55 -2.64
CA CYS A 293 -3.14 -3.77 -3.26
C CYS A 293 -4.17 -4.92 -3.18
N ALA A 294 -4.03 -5.95 -4.01
CA ALA A 294 -4.95 -7.08 -4.06
C ALA A 294 -5.17 -7.72 -2.68
N ALA A 295 -4.12 -7.81 -1.85
CA ALA A 295 -4.22 -8.34 -0.49
C ALA A 295 -5.09 -7.45 0.43
N THR A 296 -5.03 -6.14 0.26
CA THR A 296 -5.86 -5.20 1.01
C THR A 296 -7.30 -5.18 0.52
N ILE A 297 -7.54 -5.35 -0.78
CA ILE A 297 -8.89 -5.57 -1.31
C ILE A 297 -9.48 -6.85 -0.71
N ALA A 298 -8.72 -7.95 -0.66
CA ALA A 298 -9.17 -9.19 -0.03
C ALA A 298 -9.50 -9.00 1.47
N ALA A 299 -8.69 -8.22 2.20
CA ALA A 299 -8.97 -7.88 3.59
C ALA A 299 -10.24 -7.04 3.75
N LEU A 300 -10.46 -6.04 2.88
CA LEU A 300 -11.68 -5.24 2.86
C LEU A 300 -12.91 -6.09 2.56
N VAL A 301 -12.81 -7.03 1.61
CA VAL A 301 -13.90 -7.96 1.27
C VAL A 301 -14.23 -8.85 2.47
N LYS A 302 -13.22 -9.33 3.18
CA LYS A 302 -13.40 -10.16 4.39
C LYS A 302 -14.06 -9.38 5.53
N GLU A 303 -13.73 -8.10 5.69
CA GLU A 303 -14.21 -7.28 6.81
C GLU A 303 -15.56 -6.58 6.54
N PHE A 304 -15.77 -6.08 5.31
CA PHE A 304 -16.92 -5.24 4.95
C PHE A 304 -17.84 -5.86 3.88
N GLY A 305 -17.45 -6.99 3.30
CA GLY A 305 -18.15 -7.61 2.18
C GLY A 305 -17.81 -6.98 0.82
N TRP A 306 -18.09 -7.73 -0.25
CA TRP A 306 -17.69 -7.38 -1.63
C TRP A 306 -18.22 -6.02 -2.10
N LYS A 307 -19.49 -5.70 -1.80
CA LYS A 307 -20.13 -4.46 -2.26
C LYS A 307 -19.45 -3.22 -1.69
N ARG A 308 -19.17 -3.22 -0.37
CA ARG A 308 -18.53 -2.09 0.33
C ARG A 308 -17.06 -1.98 -0.08
N ALA A 309 -16.35 -3.10 -0.19
CA ALA A 309 -14.96 -3.13 -0.66
C ALA A 309 -14.82 -2.58 -2.09
N ALA A 310 -15.70 -2.98 -3.01
CA ALA A 310 -15.71 -2.47 -4.38
C ALA A 310 -16.02 -0.96 -4.42
N MET A 311 -16.97 -0.49 -3.61
CA MET A 311 -17.28 0.94 -3.50
C MET A 311 -16.07 1.76 -3.01
N ILE A 312 -15.36 1.29 -1.98
CA ILE A 312 -14.13 1.93 -1.49
C ILE A 312 -13.08 1.99 -2.60
N ALA A 313 -12.80 0.86 -3.24
CA ALA A 313 -11.78 0.75 -4.28
C ALA A 313 -12.06 1.66 -5.50
N VAL A 314 -13.32 1.70 -5.96
CA VAL A 314 -13.72 2.56 -7.09
C VAL A 314 -13.63 4.03 -6.71
N ASN A 315 -14.08 4.42 -5.52
CA ASN A 315 -13.99 5.80 -5.06
C ASN A 315 -12.54 6.25 -4.95
N GLU A 316 -11.63 5.41 -4.46
CA GLU A 316 -10.21 5.73 -4.39
C GLU A 316 -9.56 5.87 -5.76
N ILE A 317 -9.90 5.01 -6.73
CA ILE A 317 -9.41 5.17 -8.12
C ILE A 317 -9.86 6.51 -8.69
N LEU A 318 -11.16 6.80 -8.62
CA LEU A 318 -11.73 8.03 -9.17
C LEU A 318 -11.09 9.26 -8.51
N PHE A 319 -10.93 9.21 -7.19
CA PHE A 319 -10.35 10.29 -6.42
C PHE A 319 -8.85 10.48 -6.70
N ALA A 320 -8.08 9.40 -6.80
CA ALA A 320 -6.65 9.44 -7.13
C ALA A 320 -6.41 10.01 -8.53
N VAL A 321 -7.21 9.59 -9.53
CA VAL A 321 -7.13 10.12 -10.90
C VAL A 321 -7.53 11.60 -10.93
N PHE A 322 -8.60 11.96 -10.22
CA PHE A 322 -9.08 13.33 -10.16
C PHE A 322 -8.05 14.27 -9.53
N ILE A 323 -7.53 13.93 -8.34
CA ILE A 323 -6.50 14.73 -7.66
C ILE A 323 -5.20 14.74 -8.47
N GLY A 324 -4.78 13.62 -9.01
CA GLY A 324 -3.56 13.52 -9.82
C GLY A 324 -3.58 14.47 -11.01
N GLY A 325 -4.68 14.47 -11.78
CA GLY A 325 -4.84 15.38 -12.92
C GLY A 325 -4.99 16.85 -12.51
N LEU A 326 -5.70 17.13 -11.41
CA LEU A 326 -5.83 18.49 -10.87
C LEU A 326 -4.48 19.06 -10.45
N VAL A 327 -3.68 18.29 -9.71
CA VAL A 327 -2.33 18.69 -9.28
C VAL A 327 -1.38 18.83 -10.47
N TYR A 328 -1.41 17.92 -11.44
CA TYR A 328 -0.62 18.04 -12.67
C TYR A 328 -0.88 19.39 -13.36
N ARG A 329 -2.15 19.74 -13.55
CA ARG A 329 -2.53 20.99 -14.23
C ARG A 329 -2.18 22.22 -13.43
N ILE A 330 -2.41 22.21 -12.11
CA ILE A 330 -2.06 23.34 -11.23
C ILE A 330 -0.55 23.59 -11.26
N LEU A 331 0.26 22.55 -11.06
CA LEU A 331 1.72 22.66 -11.08
C LEU A 331 2.23 23.09 -12.47
N ALA A 332 1.63 22.56 -13.54
CA ALA A 332 1.99 22.93 -14.91
C ALA A 332 1.65 24.41 -15.21
N THR A 333 0.50 24.91 -14.73
CA THR A 333 0.13 26.33 -14.87
C THR A 333 0.97 27.26 -14.01
N LEU A 334 1.39 26.83 -12.82
CA LEU A 334 2.21 27.63 -11.91
C LEU A 334 3.71 27.57 -12.23
N ARG A 335 4.15 26.72 -13.19
CA ARG A 335 5.58 26.44 -13.48
C ARG A 335 6.39 26.08 -12.24
N ILE A 336 5.73 25.41 -11.29
CA ILE A 336 6.38 24.85 -10.11
C ILE A 336 6.71 23.41 -10.48
N LEU A 337 8.01 23.15 -10.74
CA LEU A 337 8.63 21.91 -11.28
C LEU A 337 8.65 21.73 -12.79
#